data_AF-A0A2E5EK28-F1
#
_entry.id   AF-A0A2E5EK28-F1
#
_cell.length_a   1.000
_cell.length_b   1.000
_cell.length_c   1.000
_cell.angle_alpha   90.00
_cell.angle_beta   90.00
_cell.angle_gamma   90.00
#
_symmetry.space_group_name_H-M   'P 1'
#
loop_
_entity.id
_entity.type
_entity.pdbx_description
1 polymer ?
#
loop_
_entity_poly.entity_id
_entity_poly.type
_entity_poly.pdbx_seq_one_letter_code
_entity_poly.pdbx_strand_id
1 'polypeptide(L)'
;MGNHRRQSFSECSAEDDRLSEDEAKARLISELGWRDYGGKHFESVFTRFYQGYILPNKFNIDKRKPHYSNLICSGQMTRDEALEELKKPTYDPKLQLEDKAFVAKKLGFSEDEFEEVLTQPNREHTEFQTDEAARNRYQKIMKITKPFRFFKARKRLV
;
A
#
# COMPACT_ATOMS: atom_id res chain seq x y z
N MET A 1 37.54 -26.31 -32.02
CA MET A 1 37.22 -26.75 -30.65
C MET A 1 37.51 -25.61 -29.68
N GLY A 2 36.53 -24.72 -29.48
CA GLY A 2 36.65 -23.55 -28.60
C GLY A 2 36.35 -23.94 -27.17
N ASN A 3 37.36 -23.86 -26.31
CA ASN A 3 37.28 -24.23 -24.90
C ASN A 3 36.62 -23.08 -24.11
N HIS A 4 35.28 -23.06 -24.06
CA HIS A 4 34.56 -22.13 -23.18
C HIS A 4 34.70 -22.58 -21.73
N ARG A 5 35.72 -22.02 -21.07
CA ARG A 5 35.91 -22.05 -19.63
C ARG A 5 34.66 -21.46 -18.98
N ARG A 6 33.75 -22.31 -18.49
CA ARG A 6 32.69 -21.87 -17.56
C ARG A 6 33.42 -21.22 -16.40
N GLN A 7 33.23 -19.91 -16.21
CA GLN A 7 33.63 -19.29 -14.97
C GLN A 7 32.82 -19.99 -13.87
N SER A 8 33.54 -20.65 -12.96
CA SER A 8 32.99 -21.16 -11.72
C SER A 8 32.35 -19.97 -11.01
N PHE A 9 31.03 -19.96 -10.97
CA PHE A 9 30.29 -19.09 -10.07
C PHE A 9 30.78 -19.48 -8.67
N SER A 10 31.59 -18.62 -8.05
CA SER A 10 32.02 -18.81 -6.68
C SER A 10 30.77 -19.02 -5.84
N GLU A 11 30.74 -20.12 -5.11
CA GLU A 11 29.70 -20.47 -4.16
C GLU A 11 29.34 -19.23 -3.34
N CYS A 12 28.20 -18.63 -3.65
CA CYS A 12 27.54 -17.75 -2.71
C CYS A 12 27.08 -18.71 -1.61
N SER A 13 27.88 -18.83 -0.55
CA SER A 13 27.48 -19.52 0.67
C SER A 13 26.24 -18.81 1.19
N ALA A 14 25.07 -19.25 0.73
CA ALA A 14 23.80 -18.92 1.34
C ALA A 14 23.75 -19.71 2.65
N GLU A 15 24.47 -19.19 3.65
CA GLU A 15 24.10 -19.46 5.03
C GLU A 15 22.65 -19.00 5.17
N ASP A 16 21.80 -19.90 5.64
CA ASP A 16 20.36 -19.73 5.80
C ASP A 16 20.09 -18.79 7.00
N ASP A 17 20.64 -17.59 6.93
CA ASP A 17 20.56 -16.53 7.95
C ASP A 17 19.19 -15.86 7.82
N ARG A 18 18.15 -16.48 8.39
CA ARG A 18 16.88 -15.80 8.61
C ARG A 18 17.06 -14.73 9.70
N LEU A 19 17.54 -13.57 9.28
CA LEU A 19 17.62 -12.39 10.13
C LEU A 19 16.22 -11.94 10.55
N SER A 20 16.08 -11.57 11.82
CA SER A 20 14.91 -10.80 12.27
C SER A 20 14.88 -9.42 11.60
N GLU A 21 13.72 -8.75 11.57
CA GLU A 21 13.57 -7.43 10.94
C GLU A 21 14.58 -6.42 11.51
N ASP A 22 14.84 -6.47 12.82
CA ASP A 22 15.75 -5.55 13.50
C ASP A 22 17.22 -5.83 13.17
N GLU A 23 17.61 -7.11 13.09
CA GLU A 23 18.97 -7.51 12.69
C GLU A 23 19.26 -7.16 11.23
N ALA A 24 18.27 -7.34 10.35
CA ALA A 24 18.38 -6.95 8.95
C ALA A 24 18.57 -5.43 8.82
N LYS A 25 17.80 -4.63 9.56
CA LYS A 25 17.96 -3.16 9.58
C LYS A 25 19.34 -2.76 10.10
N ALA A 26 19.81 -3.37 11.18
CA ALA A 26 21.12 -3.07 11.77
C ALA A 26 22.27 -3.30 10.77
N ARG A 27 22.26 -4.44 10.07
CA ARG A 27 23.27 -4.74 9.02
C ARG A 27 23.22 -3.75 7.87
N LEU A 28 22.02 -3.39 7.39
CA LEU A 28 21.86 -2.40 6.32
C LEU A 28 22.41 -1.02 6.70
N ILE A 29 22.19 -0.59 7.94
CA ILE A 29 22.74 0.66 8.47
C ILE A 29 24.27 0.59 8.50
N SER A 30 24.85 -0.48 9.04
CA SER A 30 26.31 -0.59 9.21
C SER A 30 27.06 -0.79 7.91
N GLU A 31 26.53 -1.61 6.99
CA GLU A 31 27.25 -2.02 5.78
C GLU A 31 27.01 -1.07 4.60
N LEU A 32 25.79 -0.53 4.48
CA LEU A 32 25.37 0.26 3.32
C LEU A 32 25.09 1.73 3.65
N GLY A 33 25.20 2.13 4.92
CA GLY A 33 24.84 3.48 5.36
C GLY A 33 23.35 3.78 5.15
N TRP A 34 22.50 2.74 5.12
CA TRP A 34 21.06 2.90 4.97
C TRP A 34 20.51 3.71 6.15
N ARG A 35 19.57 4.62 5.87
CA ARG A 35 18.90 5.40 6.91
C ARG A 35 17.57 4.75 7.22
N ASP A 36 17.35 4.44 8.48
CA ASP A 36 16.04 4.00 8.93
C ASP A 36 15.07 5.18 8.92
N TYR A 37 14.05 5.08 8.08
CA TYR A 37 12.98 6.06 7.97
C TYR A 37 11.88 5.83 9.02
N GLY A 38 12.00 4.76 9.82
CA GLY A 38 11.09 4.36 10.89
C GLY A 38 10.01 3.40 10.39
N GLY A 39 8.74 3.80 10.49
CA GLY A 39 7.60 2.94 10.16
C GLY A 39 7.54 2.53 8.68
N LYS A 40 6.76 1.49 8.38
CA LYS A 40 6.67 0.82 7.06
C LYS A 40 6.27 1.69 5.85
N HIS A 41 5.88 2.95 6.06
CA HIS A 41 5.40 3.87 5.02
C HIS A 41 5.90 5.31 5.21
N PHE A 42 7.08 5.46 5.82
CA PHE A 42 7.61 6.75 6.24
C PHE A 42 8.60 7.36 5.23
N GLU A 43 8.74 6.74 4.05
CA GLU A 43 9.60 7.23 2.97
C GLU A 43 9.06 8.52 2.33
N SER A 44 7.75 8.75 2.41
CA SER A 44 7.09 9.97 1.93
C SER A 44 6.17 10.54 3.00
N VAL A 45 6.31 11.85 3.25
CA VAL A 45 5.43 12.60 4.16
C VAL A 45 3.96 12.42 3.80
N PHE A 46 3.62 12.42 2.51
CA PHE A 46 2.24 12.25 2.08
C PHE A 46 1.70 10.85 2.40
N THR A 47 2.48 9.80 2.13
CA THR A 47 2.05 8.42 2.40
C THR A 47 1.91 8.17 3.90
N ARG A 48 2.85 8.66 4.70
CA ARG A 48 2.79 8.63 6.17
C ARG A 48 1.55 9.35 6.69
N PHE A 49 1.30 10.58 6.22
CA PHE A 49 0.14 11.37 6.63
C PHE A 49 -1.18 10.70 6.20
N TYR A 50 -1.26 10.22 4.97
CA TYR A 50 -2.46 9.56 4.47
C TYR A 50 -2.80 8.30 5.26
N GLN A 51 -1.84 7.38 5.40
CA GLN A 51 -2.10 6.09 6.06
C GLN A 51 -2.14 6.19 7.59
N GLY A 52 -1.32 7.08 8.16
CA GLY A 52 -1.19 7.26 9.60
C GLY A 52 -2.20 8.24 10.19
N TYR A 53 -2.72 9.21 9.44
CA TYR A 53 -3.64 10.22 9.96
C TYR A 53 -5.00 10.23 9.26
N ILE A 54 -5.03 10.37 7.93
CA ILE A 54 -6.30 10.51 7.20
C ILE A 54 -7.16 9.25 7.31
N LEU A 55 -6.60 8.08 6.99
CA LEU A 55 -7.34 6.81 7.04
C LEU A 55 -7.93 6.49 8.43
N PRO A 56 -7.18 6.55 9.55
CA PRO A 56 -7.73 6.22 10.85
C PRO A 56 -8.70 7.28 11.38
N ASN A 57 -8.43 8.57 11.20
CA ASN A 57 -9.27 9.64 11.78
C ASN A 57 -10.52 9.92 10.94
N LYS A 58 -10.37 10.01 9.61
CA LYS A 58 -11.50 10.33 8.71
C LYS A 58 -12.28 9.09 8.31
N PHE A 59 -11.59 8.04 7.86
CA PHE A 59 -12.24 6.85 7.28
C PHE A 59 -12.41 5.68 8.24
N ASN A 60 -11.91 5.78 9.48
CA ASN A 60 -11.90 4.69 10.47
C ASN A 60 -11.21 3.41 9.94
N ILE A 61 -10.22 3.57 9.07
CA ILE A 61 -9.44 2.49 8.48
C ILE A 61 -8.04 2.53 9.08
N ASP A 62 -7.72 1.56 9.94
CA ASP A 62 -6.38 1.41 10.50
C ASP A 62 -5.62 0.28 9.79
N LYS A 63 -4.55 0.66 9.07
CA LYS A 63 -3.70 -0.28 8.33
C LYS A 63 -2.86 -1.20 9.24
N ARG A 64 -2.73 -0.87 10.52
CA ARG A 64 -2.09 -1.75 11.51
C ARG A 64 -2.89 -3.03 11.75
N LYS A 65 -4.23 -2.99 11.61
CA LYS A 65 -5.10 -4.17 11.79
C LYS A 65 -4.69 -5.36 10.91
N PRO A 66 -4.68 -5.26 9.56
CA PRO A 66 -4.24 -6.38 8.72
C PRO A 66 -2.78 -6.75 8.93
N HIS A 67 -1.90 -5.79 9.27
CA HIS A 67 -0.51 -6.09 9.57
C HIS A 67 -0.38 -6.97 10.82
N TYR A 68 -1.02 -6.59 11.93
CA TYR A 68 -1.01 -7.35 13.18
C TYR A 68 -1.73 -8.68 13.02
N SER A 69 -2.79 -8.76 12.21
CA SER A 69 -3.39 -10.05 11.86
C SER A 69 -2.38 -11.01 11.23
N ASN A 70 -1.52 -10.53 10.33
CA ASN A 70 -0.47 -11.37 9.74
C ASN A 70 0.57 -11.80 10.79
N LEU A 71 0.96 -10.91 11.71
CA LEU A 71 1.90 -11.25 12.80
C LEU A 71 1.32 -12.27 13.80
N ILE A 72 0.02 -12.18 14.07
CA ILE A 72 -0.69 -13.17 14.90
C ILE A 72 -0.71 -14.52 14.19
N CYS A 73 -1.03 -14.55 12.89
CA CYS A 73 -1.03 -15.76 12.10
C CYS A 73 0.36 -16.41 11.96
N SER A 74 1.45 -15.61 12.00
CA SER A 74 2.83 -16.11 11.98
C SER A 74 3.39 -16.46 13.36
N GLY A 75 2.64 -16.23 14.44
CA GLY A 75 3.08 -16.46 15.82
C GLY A 75 4.11 -15.45 16.34
N GLN A 76 4.31 -14.33 15.65
CA GLN A 76 5.26 -13.27 16.02
C GLN A 76 4.70 -12.25 17.01
N MET A 77 3.38 -12.23 17.20
CA MET A 77 2.67 -11.31 18.09
C MET A 77 1.40 -11.97 18.63
N THR A 78 1.05 -11.71 19.89
CA THR A 78 -0.22 -12.15 20.46
C THR A 78 -1.35 -11.16 20.16
N ARG A 79 -2.60 -11.64 20.26
CA ARG A 79 -3.77 -10.77 20.09
C ARG A 79 -3.80 -9.63 21.10
N ASP A 80 -3.43 -9.89 22.35
CA ASP A 80 -3.49 -8.90 23.42
C ASP A 80 -2.45 -7.80 23.21
N GLU A 81 -1.23 -8.17 22.81
CA GLU A 81 -0.20 -7.19 22.39
C GLU A 81 -0.69 -6.33 21.22
N ALA A 82 -1.29 -6.94 20.20
CA ALA A 82 -1.83 -6.20 19.06
C ALA A 82 -2.92 -5.20 19.48
N LEU A 83 -3.79 -5.56 20.44
CA LEU A 83 -4.83 -4.67 20.95
C LEU A 83 -4.25 -3.52 21.78
N GLU A 84 -3.22 -3.76 22.60
CA GLU A 84 -2.53 -2.69 23.33
C GLU A 84 -1.79 -1.73 22.38
N GLU A 85 -1.14 -2.24 21.34
CA GLU A 85 -0.50 -1.41 20.31
C GLU A 85 -1.50 -0.55 19.53
N LEU A 86 -2.70 -1.09 19.24
CA LEU A 86 -3.75 -0.33 18.55
C LEU A 86 -4.29 0.85 19.36
N LYS A 87 -4.19 0.82 20.70
CA LYS A 87 -4.58 1.96 21.56
C LYS A 87 -3.60 3.13 21.46
N LYS A 88 -2.35 2.86 21.08
CA LYS A 88 -1.35 3.91 20.89
C LYS A 88 -1.67 4.73 19.63
N PRO A 89 -1.30 6.02 19.59
CA PRO A 89 -1.39 6.80 18.36
C PRO A 89 -0.62 6.10 17.24
N THR A 90 -1.10 6.26 16.01
CA THR A 90 -0.53 5.63 14.81
C THR A 90 0.93 6.02 14.56
N TYR A 91 1.30 7.24 14.94
CA TYR A 91 2.66 7.76 15.01
C TYR A 91 2.71 9.04 15.88
N ASP A 92 3.89 9.62 16.07
CA ASP A 92 4.08 10.81 16.94
C ASP A 92 3.05 11.92 16.63
N PRO A 93 2.21 12.32 17.62
CA PRO A 93 1.24 13.40 17.45
C PRO A 93 1.85 14.74 17.02
N LYS A 94 3.09 15.05 17.41
CA LYS A 94 3.75 16.28 16.94
C LYS A 94 4.02 16.21 15.44
N LEU A 95 4.56 15.08 14.99
CA LEU A 95 4.80 14.81 13.57
C LEU A 95 3.49 14.79 12.77
N GLN A 96 2.38 14.33 13.35
CA GLN A 96 1.06 14.43 12.71
C GLN A 96 0.67 15.87 12.38
N LEU A 97 0.91 16.81 13.30
CA LEU A 97 0.61 18.23 13.11
C LEU A 97 1.54 18.86 12.07
N GLU A 98 2.83 18.53 12.12
CA GLU A 98 3.82 18.99 11.13
C GLU A 98 3.48 18.49 9.72
N ASP A 99 3.17 17.20 9.59
CA ASP A 99 2.77 16.58 8.33
C ASP A 99 1.47 17.18 7.80
N LYS A 100 0.49 17.44 8.67
CA LYS A 100 -0.77 18.10 8.30
C LYS A 100 -0.52 19.48 7.71
N ALA A 101 0.26 20.33 8.39
CA ALA A 101 0.59 21.67 7.92
C ALA A 101 1.39 21.63 6.60
N PHE A 102 2.35 20.70 6.50
CA PHE A 102 3.13 20.50 5.28
C PHE A 102 2.24 20.08 4.09
N VAL A 103 1.36 19.09 4.29
CA VAL A 103 0.48 18.59 3.23
C VAL A 103 -0.55 19.65 2.82
N ALA A 104 -1.16 20.37 3.77
CA ALA A 104 -2.07 21.48 3.48
C ALA A 104 -1.41 22.52 2.56
N LYS A 105 -0.21 22.97 2.93
CA LYS A 105 0.59 23.92 2.14
C LYS A 105 0.92 23.39 0.75
N LYS A 106 1.26 22.10 0.62
CA LYS A 106 1.61 21.49 -0.68
C LYS A 106 0.41 21.31 -1.60
N LEU A 107 -0.78 21.11 -1.04
CA LEU A 107 -2.04 20.99 -1.78
C LEU A 107 -2.70 22.36 -2.05
N GLY A 108 -2.20 23.43 -1.46
CA GLY A 108 -2.71 24.79 -1.67
C GLY A 108 -3.92 25.16 -0.82
N PHE A 109 -4.13 24.47 0.31
CA PHE A 109 -5.17 24.79 1.28
C PHE A 109 -4.66 25.73 2.37
N SER A 110 -5.55 26.59 2.88
CA SER A 110 -5.38 27.17 4.22
C SER A 110 -5.58 26.11 5.31
N GLU A 111 -5.13 26.40 6.54
CA GLU A 111 -5.31 25.48 7.67
C GLU A 111 -6.79 25.21 7.96
N ASP A 112 -7.64 26.25 7.88
CA ASP A 112 -9.07 26.16 8.13
C ASP A 112 -9.79 25.34 7.05
N GLU A 113 -9.50 25.58 5.76
CA GLU A 113 -10.09 24.80 4.65
C GLU A 113 -9.69 23.33 4.73
N PHE A 114 -8.43 23.06 5.09
CA PHE A 114 -7.96 21.68 5.20
C PHE A 114 -8.61 20.96 6.39
N GLU A 115 -8.80 21.65 7.52
CA GLU A 115 -9.52 21.10 8.66
C GLU A 115 -10.99 20.81 8.32
N GLU A 116 -11.64 21.73 7.61
CA GLU A 116 -13.00 21.52 7.13
C GLU A 116 -13.07 20.26 6.24
N VAL A 117 -12.15 20.12 5.29
CA VAL A 117 -12.10 18.93 4.42
C VAL A 117 -11.86 17.66 5.24
N LEU A 118 -11.01 17.67 6.25
CA LEU A 118 -10.71 16.50 7.07
C LEU A 118 -11.86 16.09 8.01
N THR A 119 -12.67 17.05 8.46
CA THR A 119 -13.78 16.83 9.40
C THR A 119 -15.12 16.58 8.70
N GLN A 120 -15.24 16.91 7.41
CA GLN A 120 -16.44 16.64 6.62
C GLN A 120 -16.83 15.15 6.65
N PRO A 121 -18.14 14.84 6.70
CA PRO A 121 -18.63 13.47 6.71
C PRO A 121 -18.19 12.73 5.43
N ASN A 122 -17.83 11.46 5.59
CA ASN A 122 -17.48 10.63 4.44
C ASN A 122 -18.69 10.45 3.53
N ARG A 123 -18.44 10.62 2.24
CA ARG A 123 -19.42 10.37 1.19
C ARG A 123 -19.06 9.08 0.48
N GLU A 124 -20.05 8.26 0.24
CA GLU A 124 -19.85 7.02 -0.50
C GLU A 124 -19.64 7.33 -1.98
N HIS A 125 -18.75 6.57 -2.62
CA HIS A 125 -18.48 6.73 -4.06
C HIS A 125 -19.73 6.51 -4.92
N THR A 126 -20.72 5.77 -4.41
CA THR A 126 -22.01 5.48 -5.06
C THR A 126 -22.96 6.68 -5.11
N GLU A 127 -22.69 7.74 -4.34
CA GLU A 127 -23.49 8.98 -4.38
C GLU A 127 -23.25 9.80 -5.66
N PHE A 128 -22.13 9.54 -6.35
CA PHE A 128 -21.74 10.25 -7.56
C PHE A 128 -22.15 9.44 -8.80
N GLN A 129 -22.49 10.14 -9.88
CA GLN A 129 -22.85 9.46 -11.13
C GLN A 129 -21.68 8.66 -11.68
N THR A 130 -21.93 7.39 -12.01
CA THR A 130 -20.96 6.50 -12.64
C THR A 130 -21.48 5.98 -13.98
N ASP A 131 -20.57 5.61 -14.87
CA ASP A 131 -20.89 4.92 -16.12
C ASP A 131 -21.13 3.40 -15.92
N GLU A 132 -21.17 2.94 -14.67
CA GLU A 132 -21.17 1.52 -14.32
C GLU A 132 -22.35 0.77 -14.94
N ALA A 133 -23.54 1.36 -14.90
CA ALA A 133 -24.72 0.79 -15.53
C ALA A 133 -24.57 0.65 -17.05
N ALA A 134 -23.99 1.66 -17.71
CA ALA A 134 -23.72 1.63 -19.16
C ALA A 134 -22.67 0.56 -19.50
N ARG A 135 -21.58 0.51 -18.73
CA ARG A 135 -20.51 -0.48 -18.87
C ARG A 135 -21.01 -1.90 -18.64
N ASN A 136 -21.84 -2.12 -17.62
CA ASN A 136 -22.46 -3.42 -17.33
C ASN A 136 -23.41 -3.87 -18.46
N ARG A 137 -24.21 -2.94 -19.02
CA ARG A 137 -25.03 -3.22 -20.22
C ARG A 137 -24.15 -3.59 -21.42
N TYR A 138 -23.10 -2.80 -21.70
CA TYR A 138 -22.16 -3.07 -22.79
C TYR A 138 -21.49 -4.44 -22.63
N GLN A 139 -20.99 -4.77 -21.44
CA GLN A 139 -20.36 -6.07 -21.16
C GLN A 139 -21.32 -7.24 -21.35
N LYS A 140 -22.59 -7.11 -20.93
CA LYS A 140 -23.62 -8.14 -21.17
C LYS A 140 -23.87 -8.34 -22.66
N ILE A 141 -24.07 -7.26 -23.42
CA ILE A 141 -24.28 -7.30 -24.88
C ILE A 141 -23.05 -7.93 -25.58
N MET A 142 -21.85 -7.53 -25.19
CA MET A 142 -20.61 -8.07 -25.76
C MET A 142 -20.44 -9.56 -25.44
N LYS A 143 -20.76 -10.02 -24.23
CA LYS A 143 -20.70 -11.45 -23.88
C LYS A 143 -21.70 -12.29 -24.69
N ILE A 144 -22.90 -11.76 -24.97
CA ILE A 144 -23.92 -12.43 -25.78
C ILE A 144 -23.54 -12.45 -27.27
N THR A 145 -22.91 -11.39 -27.77
CA THR A 145 -22.53 -11.26 -29.18
C THR A 145 -21.15 -11.86 -29.53
N LYS A 146 -20.35 -12.24 -28.53
CA LYS A 146 -19.07 -12.98 -28.69
C LYS A 146 -19.14 -14.17 -29.66
N PRO A 147 -20.10 -15.12 -29.56
CA PRO A 147 -20.18 -16.25 -30.49
C PRO A 147 -20.51 -15.85 -31.93
N PHE A 148 -21.27 -14.77 -32.14
CA PHE A 148 -21.62 -14.26 -33.48
C PHE A 148 -20.46 -13.53 -34.16
N ARG A 149 -19.56 -12.91 -33.38
CA ARG A 149 -18.37 -12.20 -33.90
C ARG A 149 -17.33 -13.15 -34.50
N PHE A 150 -17.26 -14.39 -33.99
CA PHE A 150 -16.37 -15.44 -34.52
C PHE A 150 -16.87 -16.06 -35.82
N PHE A 151 -18.21 -16.15 -36.01
CA PHE A 151 -18.81 -16.71 -37.21
C PHE A 151 -18.69 -15.81 -38.45
N LYS A 152 -18.69 -14.48 -38.28
CA LYS A 152 -18.53 -13.52 -39.40
C LYS A 152 -17.08 -13.41 -39.90
N ALA A 153 -16.10 -13.80 -39.09
CA ALA A 153 -14.68 -13.77 -39.46
C ALA A 153 -14.25 -14.95 -40.36
N ARG A 154 -14.98 -16.08 -40.38
CA ARG A 154 -14.66 -17.24 -41.24
C ARG A 154 -15.21 -17.14 -42.68
N LYS A 155 -16.11 -16.19 -42.98
CA LYS A 155 -16.70 -16.01 -44.33
C LYS A 155 -15.93 -15.02 -45.23
N ARG A 156 -14.64 -14.78 -44.97
CA ARG A 156 -13.77 -13.87 -45.74
C ARG A 156 -12.48 -14.51 -46.27
N LEU A 157 -12.48 -15.84 -46.42
CA LEU A 157 -11.46 -16.59 -47.15
C LEU A 157 -12.16 -17.65 -47.99
N VAL A 158 -12.56 -17.26 -49.20
CA VAL A 158 -12.59 -17.95 -50.50
C VAL A 158 -13.35 -17.01 -51.44
#